data_AF-A0A2E8TG79-F1
#
_entry.id   AF-A0A2E8TG79-F1
#
_cell.length_a   1.000
_cell.length_b   1.000
_cell.length_c   1.000
_cell.angle_alpha   90.00
_cell.angle_beta   90.00
_cell.angle_gamma   90.00
#
_symmetry.space_group_name_H-M   'P 1'
#
loop_
_entity.id
_entity.type
_entity.pdbx_description
1 polymer ?
#
loop_
_entity_poly.entity_id
_entity_poly.type
_entity_poly.pdbx_seq_one_letter_code
_entity_poly.pdbx_strand_id
1 'polypeptide(L)'
;MKQAHLGGRTRGLRPGQHRQLDRLSHRRHPEGSGADLLTLERMAGLVQELELSMHLVLDGRGLCRLLWLGPLQGSEALRQHLPQAPRRRSGGWRLLSCPFSRSGLHQDLAEAVIALDLNPISWLRFAPVPSRDGLRSAELLLPDRHRSAGWRTLEQGDLRILCQQDRNPGDITTQEPSPTSAGPAIEPVLLLTLTTADAGRSERELAELEGLVRSAGAQPVAVVTQRAGSANPQTLWGTGKLQEAALEVRRHGASLVVTDRELTPVQARNLERLLACPVSDRSELILDIFAQRAGSAAGRLQVELAQLRYRLPRLLGRGRSLSRQGGGIGTRGPGETQLEKDRRAISRRIDRLLRDQQQLQEHRSRLRDQRRGLPRVALVGYTNAGKSSLLN
;
A
#
# COMPACT_ATOMS: atom_id res chain seq x y z
N MET A 1 -3.86 -22.01 25.40
CA MET A 1 -2.88 -21.97 24.28
C MET A 1 -3.46 -21.09 23.19
N LYS A 2 -2.77 -20.05 22.72
CA LYS A 2 -3.27 -19.21 21.61
C LYS A 2 -3.27 -20.07 20.34
N GLN A 3 -4.46 -20.43 19.86
CA GLN A 3 -4.65 -21.17 18.61
C GLN A 3 -4.00 -20.41 17.45
N ALA A 4 -3.36 -21.15 16.55
CA ALA A 4 -2.91 -20.62 15.28
C ALA A 4 -4.14 -20.10 14.50
N HIS A 5 -4.05 -18.91 13.92
CA HIS A 5 -5.15 -18.38 13.14
C HIS A 5 -5.21 -19.06 11.77
N LEU A 6 -6.38 -19.55 11.37
CA LEU A 6 -6.62 -20.09 10.03
C LEU A 6 -7.26 -19.00 9.16
N GLY A 7 -6.54 -18.51 8.17
CA GLY A 7 -6.96 -17.41 7.27
C GLY A 7 -7.02 -17.80 5.79
N GLY A 8 -7.53 -16.90 4.97
CA GLY A 8 -7.61 -17.07 3.51
C GLY A 8 -8.88 -17.78 3.04
N ARG A 9 -8.77 -18.57 1.95
CA ARG A 9 -9.89 -19.27 1.30
C ARG A 9 -10.27 -20.55 2.05
N THR A 10 -10.97 -20.40 3.16
CA THR A 10 -11.37 -21.51 4.05
C THR A 10 -12.81 -21.98 3.87
N ARG A 11 -13.62 -21.26 3.07
CA ARG A 11 -15.02 -21.62 2.83
C ARG A 11 -15.13 -22.84 1.92
N GLY A 12 -15.98 -23.80 2.29
CA GLY A 12 -16.24 -25.01 1.50
C GLY A 12 -15.34 -26.20 1.82
N LEU A 13 -14.45 -26.08 2.82
CA LEU A 13 -13.63 -27.21 3.28
C LEU A 13 -14.46 -28.25 4.02
N ARG A 14 -14.16 -29.53 3.77
CA ARG A 14 -14.79 -30.65 4.48
C ARG A 14 -14.33 -30.70 5.94
N PRO A 15 -15.12 -31.25 6.89
CA PRO A 15 -14.70 -31.40 8.28
C PRO A 15 -13.40 -32.20 8.48
N GLY A 16 -13.08 -33.13 7.57
CA GLY A 16 -11.80 -33.84 7.56
C GLY A 16 -10.61 -32.92 7.24
N GLN A 17 -10.77 -32.04 6.25
CA GLN A 17 -9.74 -31.09 5.81
C GLN A 17 -9.49 -30.02 6.88
N HIS A 18 -10.54 -29.51 7.52
CA HIS A 18 -10.39 -28.62 8.68
C HIS A 18 -9.57 -29.25 9.80
N ARG A 19 -9.83 -30.52 10.14
CA ARG A 19 -9.05 -31.25 11.16
C ARG A 19 -7.60 -31.45 10.75
N GLN A 20 -7.32 -31.68 9.47
CA GLN A 20 -5.94 -31.81 8.97
C GLN A 20 -5.17 -30.49 9.06
N LEU A 21 -5.78 -29.38 8.65
CA LEU A 21 -5.19 -28.04 8.72
C LEU A 21 -4.95 -27.62 10.17
N ASP A 22 -5.90 -27.92 11.06
CA ASP A 22 -5.77 -27.63 12.48
C ASP A 22 -4.63 -28.45 13.11
N ARG A 23 -4.49 -29.73 12.74
CA ARG A 23 -3.34 -30.54 13.18
C ARG A 23 -2.00 -29.98 12.68
N LEU A 24 -1.94 -29.46 11.47
CA LEU A 24 -0.72 -28.85 10.93
C LEU A 24 -0.36 -27.56 11.69
N SER A 25 -1.35 -26.73 11.99
CA SER A 25 -1.14 -25.45 12.66
C SER A 25 -0.72 -25.61 14.14
N HIS A 26 -1.02 -26.74 14.77
CA HIS A 26 -0.62 -27.03 16.15
C HIS A 26 0.75 -27.70 16.27
N ARG A 27 1.40 -28.06 15.17
CA ARG A 27 2.76 -28.65 15.23
C ARG A 27 3.80 -27.59 15.57
N ARG A 28 4.81 -28.02 16.31
CA ARG A 28 5.96 -27.19 16.66
C ARG A 28 7.09 -27.44 15.67
N HIS A 29 7.71 -26.36 15.22
CA HIS A 29 8.81 -26.37 14.28
C HIS A 29 10.14 -26.10 15.00
N PRO A 30 11.28 -26.54 14.45
CA PRO A 30 12.61 -26.22 14.98
C PRO A 30 12.83 -24.69 15.08
N GLU A 31 13.54 -24.24 16.10
CA GLU A 31 13.84 -22.80 16.28
C GLU A 31 14.98 -22.32 15.35
N GLY A 32 15.97 -23.18 15.08
CA GLY A 32 17.15 -22.89 14.25
C GLY A 32 17.07 -23.34 12.78
N SER A 33 16.10 -24.16 12.40
CA SER A 33 15.98 -24.69 11.04
C SER A 33 14.61 -24.44 10.42
N GLY A 34 14.52 -24.45 9.08
CA GLY A 34 13.37 -24.00 8.30
C GLY A 34 11.99 -24.42 8.87
N ALA A 35 11.74 -25.72 8.97
CA ALA A 35 10.54 -26.30 9.59
C ALA A 35 10.65 -27.82 9.74
N ASP A 36 9.73 -28.41 10.52
CA ASP A 36 9.51 -29.87 10.57
C ASP A 36 9.16 -30.41 9.17
N LEU A 37 10.03 -31.27 8.62
CA LEU A 37 9.91 -31.79 7.26
C LEU A 37 8.60 -32.54 7.04
N LEU A 38 8.16 -33.35 8.01
CA LEU A 38 6.90 -34.10 7.93
C LEU A 38 5.69 -33.16 7.82
N THR A 39 5.77 -31.99 8.47
CA THR A 39 4.74 -30.95 8.36
C THR A 39 4.73 -30.35 6.96
N LEU A 40 5.89 -30.11 6.36
CA LEU A 40 6.02 -29.59 5.00
C LEU A 40 5.55 -30.58 3.94
N GLU A 41 5.83 -31.87 4.10
CA GLU A 41 5.36 -32.93 3.20
C GLU A 41 3.83 -33.07 3.24
N ARG A 42 3.23 -33.04 4.44
CA ARG A 42 1.77 -33.04 4.59
C ARG A 42 1.15 -31.77 3.99
N MET A 43 1.78 -30.61 4.20
CA MET A 43 1.38 -29.36 3.58
C MET A 43 1.41 -29.45 2.06
N ALA A 44 2.46 -30.01 1.45
CA ALA A 44 2.51 -30.25 0.01
C ALA A 44 1.37 -31.14 -0.49
N GLY A 45 1.08 -32.22 0.22
CA GLY A 45 -0.04 -33.11 -0.10
C GLY A 45 -1.40 -32.39 -0.09
N LEU A 46 -1.66 -31.58 0.95
CA LEU A 46 -2.88 -30.78 1.02
C LEU A 46 -2.96 -29.69 -0.05
N VAL A 47 -1.85 -29.06 -0.42
CA VAL A 47 -1.82 -28.08 -1.52
C VAL A 47 -2.25 -28.73 -2.84
N GLN A 48 -1.84 -29.98 -3.09
CA GLN A 48 -2.26 -30.74 -4.25
C GLN A 48 -3.74 -31.17 -4.17
N GLU A 49 -4.19 -31.65 -3.01
CA GLU A 49 -5.58 -32.08 -2.81
C GLU A 49 -6.56 -30.90 -2.95
N LEU A 50 -6.21 -29.73 -2.40
CA LEU A 50 -7.06 -28.55 -2.35
C LEU A 50 -6.92 -27.65 -3.59
N GLU A 51 -5.92 -27.88 -4.43
CA GLU A 51 -5.54 -26.98 -5.54
C GLU A 51 -5.37 -25.52 -5.11
N LEU A 52 -4.85 -25.29 -3.90
CA LEU A 52 -4.69 -23.97 -3.29
C LEU A 52 -3.31 -23.85 -2.65
N SER A 53 -2.65 -22.71 -2.88
CA SER A 53 -1.39 -22.37 -2.19
C SER A 53 -1.57 -22.35 -0.68
N MET A 54 -0.55 -22.76 0.06
CA MET A 54 -0.54 -22.70 1.52
C MET A 54 0.65 -21.91 2.02
N HIS A 55 0.43 -21.15 3.09
CA HIS A 55 1.47 -20.35 3.73
C HIS A 55 1.39 -20.49 5.25
N LEU A 56 2.55 -20.67 5.90
CA LEU A 56 2.68 -20.73 7.35
C LEU A 56 3.56 -19.58 7.84
N VAL A 57 3.09 -18.84 8.84
CA VAL A 57 3.89 -17.84 9.56
C VAL A 57 4.24 -18.42 10.92
N LEU A 58 5.53 -18.66 11.14
CA LEU A 58 6.07 -19.15 12.39
C LEU A 58 6.70 -18.01 13.20
N ASP A 59 6.57 -18.06 14.52
CA ASP A 59 7.34 -17.18 15.40
C ASP A 59 8.74 -17.73 15.71
N GLY A 60 9.54 -16.94 16.42
CA GLY A 60 10.88 -17.33 16.87
C GLY A 60 10.94 -18.55 17.81
N ARG A 61 9.80 -19.05 18.33
CA ARG A 61 9.73 -20.28 19.15
C ARG A 61 9.29 -21.50 18.35
N GLY A 62 9.12 -21.33 17.03
CA GLY A 62 8.66 -22.37 16.11
C GLY A 62 7.17 -22.68 16.20
N LEU A 63 6.36 -21.79 16.79
CA LEU A 63 4.91 -21.95 16.83
C LEU A 63 4.29 -21.29 15.59
N CYS A 64 3.38 -22.00 14.95
CA CYS A 64 2.57 -21.41 13.88
C CYS A 64 1.60 -20.38 14.47
N ARG A 65 1.66 -19.15 13.95
CA ARG A 65 0.74 -18.06 14.31
C ARG A 65 -0.36 -17.87 13.27
N LEU A 66 -0.06 -18.15 12.01
CA LEU A 66 -1.00 -18.04 10.91
C LEU A 66 -0.78 -19.19 9.92
N LEU A 67 -1.86 -19.89 9.58
CA LEU A 67 -1.96 -20.76 8.42
C LEU A 67 -2.89 -20.07 7.42
N TRP A 68 -2.38 -19.73 6.24
CA TRP A 68 -3.12 -19.04 5.19
C TRP A 68 -3.33 -19.95 3.98
N LEU A 69 -4.58 -20.01 3.50
CA LEU A 69 -4.98 -20.77 2.31
C LEU A 69 -5.30 -19.85 1.11
N GLY A 70 -4.76 -20.20 -0.04
CA GLY A 70 -4.90 -19.46 -1.29
C GLY A 70 -3.78 -18.42 -1.50
N PRO A 71 -3.87 -17.64 -2.59
CA PRO A 71 -2.82 -16.71 -2.97
C PRO A 71 -2.66 -15.60 -1.94
N LEU A 72 -1.42 -15.14 -1.79
CA LEU A 72 -1.08 -13.98 -0.98
C LEU A 72 -1.42 -12.71 -1.76
N GLN A 73 -2.54 -12.07 -1.43
CA GLN A 73 -3.02 -10.86 -2.10
C GLN A 73 -3.14 -9.72 -1.08
N GLY A 74 -2.18 -8.80 -1.09
CA GLY A 74 -2.14 -7.66 -0.17
C GLY A 74 -1.62 -8.02 1.22
N SER A 75 -0.64 -7.26 1.70
CA SER A 75 0.05 -7.52 2.96
C SER A 75 -0.74 -7.18 4.21
N GLU A 76 -1.69 -6.25 4.11
CA GLU A 76 -2.51 -5.82 5.23
C GLU A 76 -3.34 -6.98 5.79
N ALA A 77 -3.87 -7.84 4.91
CA ALA A 77 -4.66 -9.00 5.32
C ALA A 77 -3.85 -9.95 6.21
N LEU A 78 -2.63 -10.33 5.83
CA LEU A 78 -1.79 -11.21 6.66
C LEU A 78 -1.42 -10.54 7.99
N ARG A 79 -0.99 -9.27 7.96
CA ARG A 79 -0.59 -8.53 9.16
C ARG A 79 -1.72 -8.42 10.18
N GLN A 80 -2.98 -8.27 9.76
CA GLN A 80 -4.14 -8.19 10.66
C GLN A 80 -4.38 -9.47 11.48
N HIS A 81 -3.95 -10.63 10.97
CA HIS A 81 -4.11 -11.91 11.66
C HIS A 81 -2.95 -12.27 12.59
N LEU A 82 -1.82 -11.57 12.46
CA LEU A 82 -0.64 -11.82 13.27
C LEU A 82 -0.75 -11.04 14.59
N PRO A 83 -0.31 -11.62 15.72
CA PRO A 83 -0.22 -10.88 16.96
C PRO A 83 0.77 -9.71 16.78
N GLN A 84 0.51 -8.59 17.44
CA GLN A 84 1.44 -7.46 17.43
C GLN A 84 2.85 -7.95 17.75
N ALA A 85 3.81 -7.60 16.89
CA ALA A 85 5.17 -8.10 16.97
C ALA A 85 5.72 -7.91 18.40
N PRO A 86 6.29 -8.96 19.02
CA PRO A 86 6.78 -8.85 20.37
C PRO A 86 7.85 -7.76 20.45
N ARG A 87 7.72 -6.83 21.41
CA ARG A 87 8.69 -5.74 21.68
C ARG A 87 10.10 -6.22 22.02
N ARG A 88 10.31 -7.53 22.22
CA ARG A 88 11.63 -8.12 22.49
C ARG A 88 12.09 -8.94 21.28
N ARG A 89 13.39 -8.79 20.97
CA ARG A 89 14.21 -9.44 19.93
C ARG A 89 14.19 -10.99 19.87
N SER A 90 13.15 -11.67 20.34
CA SER A 90 13.08 -13.14 20.29
C SER A 90 12.64 -13.62 18.90
N GLY A 91 13.57 -13.62 17.94
CA GLY A 91 13.57 -14.51 16.78
C GLY A 91 12.59 -14.24 15.63
N GLY A 92 12.00 -13.04 15.54
CA GLY A 92 11.26 -12.54 14.37
C GLY A 92 10.19 -13.48 13.79
N TRP A 93 9.79 -13.22 12.53
CA TRP A 93 8.86 -14.07 11.77
C TRP A 93 9.64 -14.95 10.80
N ARG A 94 9.21 -16.20 10.63
CA ARG A 94 9.64 -17.06 9.51
C ARG A 94 8.44 -17.41 8.67
N LEU A 95 8.59 -17.33 7.35
CA LEU A 95 7.50 -17.58 6.41
C LEU A 95 7.80 -18.80 5.55
N LEU A 96 6.84 -19.70 5.44
CA LEU A 96 6.93 -20.91 4.63
C LEU A 96 5.82 -20.88 3.59
N SER A 97 6.15 -21.03 2.33
CA SER A 97 5.18 -21.05 1.22
C SER A 97 5.31 -22.33 0.41
N CYS A 98 4.17 -22.98 0.19
CA CYS A 98 4.02 -24.02 -0.82
C CYS A 98 3.00 -23.52 -1.84
N PRO A 99 3.44 -22.89 -2.94
CA PRO A 99 2.54 -22.41 -3.97
C PRO A 99 1.91 -23.60 -4.70
N PHE A 100 0.61 -23.49 -5.02
CA PHE A 100 0.01 -24.35 -6.02
C PHE A 100 0.42 -23.84 -7.40
N SER A 101 1.40 -24.50 -8.02
CA SER A 101 1.89 -24.16 -9.35
C SER A 101 2.10 -25.42 -10.18
N ARG A 102 1.63 -25.41 -11.42
CA ARG A 102 1.86 -26.47 -12.41
C ARG A 102 3.14 -26.25 -13.23
N SER A 103 3.71 -25.04 -13.18
CA SER A 103 4.85 -24.59 -13.99
C SER A 103 6.14 -24.37 -13.16
N GLY A 104 6.21 -24.93 -11.96
CA GLY A 104 7.38 -24.84 -11.07
C GLY A 104 7.32 -23.70 -10.06
N LEU A 105 8.45 -23.45 -9.38
CA LEU A 105 8.58 -22.38 -8.39
C LEU A 105 8.85 -21.04 -9.08
N HIS A 106 7.83 -20.18 -9.13
CA HIS A 106 7.98 -18.81 -9.60
C HIS A 106 7.89 -17.86 -8.41
N GLN A 107 8.70 -16.79 -8.42
CA GLN A 107 8.63 -15.71 -7.44
C GLN A 107 7.64 -14.65 -7.91
N ASP A 108 6.57 -14.39 -7.15
CA ASP A 108 5.59 -13.35 -7.49
C ASP A 108 5.97 -12.02 -6.82
N LEU A 109 5.84 -10.92 -7.55
CA LEU A 109 6.02 -9.55 -7.02
C LEU A 109 5.05 -9.28 -5.86
N ALA A 110 3.84 -9.85 -5.91
CA ALA A 110 2.86 -9.72 -4.82
C ALA A 110 3.37 -10.35 -3.51
N GLU A 111 4.15 -11.42 -3.58
CA GLU A 111 4.72 -12.07 -2.41
C GLU A 111 5.92 -11.27 -1.87
N ALA A 112 6.72 -10.66 -2.76
CA ALA A 112 7.83 -9.78 -2.38
C ALA A 112 7.35 -8.58 -1.57
N VAL A 113 6.24 -7.95 -2.02
CA VAL A 113 5.55 -6.88 -1.29
C VAL A 113 5.23 -7.36 0.13
N ILE A 114 4.64 -8.54 0.28
CA ILE A 114 4.26 -9.09 1.57
C ILE A 114 5.48 -9.40 2.44
N ALA A 115 6.58 -9.84 1.84
CA ALA A 115 7.84 -10.11 2.54
C ALA A 115 8.42 -8.84 3.13
N LEU A 116 8.54 -7.78 2.33
CA LEU A 116 9.05 -6.49 2.77
C LEU A 116 8.19 -5.90 3.91
N ASP A 117 6.89 -6.20 3.93
CA ASP A 117 6.02 -5.80 5.02
C ASP A 117 6.18 -6.66 6.28
N LEU A 118 6.11 -7.98 6.16
CA LEU A 118 6.24 -8.84 7.33
C LEU A 118 7.65 -8.80 7.92
N ASN A 119 8.62 -8.36 7.11
CA ASN A 119 10.06 -8.38 7.38
C ASN A 119 10.48 -9.71 8.05
N PRO A 120 10.20 -10.87 7.43
CA PRO A 120 10.58 -12.15 8.00
C PRO A 120 12.10 -12.30 7.98
N ILE A 121 12.63 -13.00 8.97
CA ILE A 121 14.04 -13.39 9.03
C ILE A 121 14.38 -14.32 7.87
N SER A 122 13.43 -15.13 7.43
CA SER A 122 13.62 -16.05 6.30
C SER A 122 12.30 -16.40 5.66
N TRP A 123 12.31 -16.57 4.35
CA TRP A 123 11.18 -17.10 3.60
C TRP A 123 11.59 -18.37 2.84
N LEU A 124 11.09 -19.54 3.26
CA LEU A 124 11.29 -20.81 2.56
C LEU A 124 10.14 -21.07 1.59
N ARG A 125 10.46 -21.28 0.32
CA ARG A 125 9.50 -21.66 -0.74
C ARG A 125 9.83 -23.05 -1.23
N PHE A 126 8.84 -23.89 -1.50
CA PHE A 126 9.11 -25.25 -2.01
C PHE A 126 8.00 -25.78 -2.91
N ALA A 127 8.39 -26.61 -3.86
CA ALA A 127 7.48 -27.17 -4.86
C ALA A 127 6.51 -28.17 -4.20
N PRO A 128 5.23 -28.21 -4.58
CA PRO A 128 4.24 -29.12 -4.00
C PRO A 128 4.37 -30.55 -4.52
N VAL A 129 5.03 -30.77 -5.67
CA VAL A 129 5.30 -32.09 -6.24
C VAL A 129 6.81 -32.29 -6.37
N PRO A 130 7.38 -33.44 -5.97
CA PRO A 130 8.79 -33.74 -6.20
C PRO A 130 9.07 -33.94 -7.70
N SER A 131 10.31 -33.72 -8.11
CA SER A 131 10.81 -34.05 -9.45
C SER A 131 10.86 -35.58 -9.64
N ARG A 132 11.13 -36.01 -10.88
CA ARG A 132 11.26 -37.44 -11.23
C ARG A 132 12.34 -38.15 -10.40
N ASP A 133 13.37 -37.43 -9.97
CA ASP A 133 14.47 -37.95 -9.15
C ASP A 133 14.11 -38.01 -7.65
N GLY A 134 12.86 -37.72 -7.29
CA GLY A 134 12.38 -37.69 -5.91
C GLY A 134 12.86 -36.47 -5.12
N LEU A 135 13.52 -35.52 -5.76
CA LEU A 135 13.98 -34.27 -5.15
C LEU A 135 12.86 -33.23 -5.16
N ARG A 136 12.75 -32.43 -4.12
CA ARG A 136 11.76 -31.36 -4.03
C ARG A 136 12.46 -30.02 -4.05
N SER A 137 12.40 -29.34 -5.19
CA SER A 137 12.98 -28.01 -5.35
C SER A 137 12.44 -27.06 -4.28
N ALA A 138 13.34 -26.30 -3.68
CA ALA A 138 13.06 -25.32 -2.66
C ALA A 138 14.06 -24.15 -2.73
N GLU A 139 13.62 -22.98 -2.30
CA GLU A 139 14.39 -21.74 -2.31
C GLU A 139 14.27 -21.06 -0.94
N LEU A 140 15.40 -20.61 -0.41
CA LEU A 140 15.47 -19.78 0.78
C LEU A 140 15.73 -18.33 0.36
N LEU A 141 14.79 -17.44 0.70
CA LEU A 141 14.80 -16.05 0.29
C LEU A 141 14.83 -15.11 1.50
N LEU A 142 15.43 -13.95 1.29
CA LEU A 142 15.31 -12.80 2.18
C LEU A 142 14.62 -11.64 1.46
N PRO A 143 13.76 -10.88 2.15
CA PRO A 143 13.27 -9.62 1.60
C PRO A 143 14.45 -8.67 1.38
N ASP A 144 14.58 -8.15 0.16
CA ASP A 144 15.63 -7.20 -0.18
C ASP A 144 15.05 -6.07 -1.02
N ARG A 145 15.00 -4.87 -0.41
CA ARG A 145 14.49 -3.66 -1.05
C ARG A 145 15.35 -3.23 -2.24
N HIS A 146 16.63 -3.60 -2.30
CA HIS A 146 17.53 -3.16 -3.35
C HIS A 146 17.43 -4.01 -4.64
N ARG A 147 16.72 -5.14 -4.60
CA ARG A 147 16.54 -6.04 -5.75
C ARG A 147 15.24 -5.74 -6.48
N SER A 148 15.25 -5.80 -7.81
CA SER A 148 14.06 -5.56 -8.66
C SER A 148 12.93 -6.55 -8.38
N ALA A 149 13.24 -7.80 -8.06
CA ALA A 149 12.27 -8.82 -7.66
C ALA A 149 11.81 -8.69 -6.19
N GLY A 150 12.42 -7.79 -5.40
CA GLY A 150 12.16 -7.65 -3.96
C GLY A 150 12.74 -8.76 -3.07
N TRP A 151 13.55 -9.65 -3.66
CA TRP A 151 14.16 -10.79 -2.99
C TRP A 151 15.66 -10.85 -3.19
N ARG A 152 16.36 -11.32 -2.16
CA ARG A 152 17.70 -11.89 -2.26
C ARG A 152 17.60 -13.39 -2.02
N THR A 153 17.91 -14.19 -3.03
CA THR A 153 18.04 -15.64 -2.87
C THR A 153 19.31 -15.95 -2.07
N LEU A 154 19.15 -16.63 -0.95
CA LEU A 154 20.27 -17.14 -0.16
C LEU A 154 20.76 -18.49 -0.68
N GLU A 155 19.83 -19.41 -0.90
CA GLU A 155 20.14 -20.78 -1.30
C GLU A 155 18.97 -21.39 -2.07
N GLN A 156 19.26 -22.30 -2.99
CA GLN A 156 18.28 -23.09 -3.73
C GLN A 156 18.75 -24.54 -3.76
N GLY A 157 17.83 -25.49 -3.65
CA GLY A 157 18.20 -26.91 -3.61
C GLY A 157 17.02 -27.81 -3.25
N ASP A 158 17.33 -28.97 -2.67
CA ASP A 158 16.30 -29.89 -2.16
C ASP A 158 15.77 -29.43 -0.80
N LEU A 159 14.46 -29.54 -0.61
CA LEU A 159 13.78 -29.14 0.62
C LEU A 159 14.39 -29.78 1.87
N ARG A 160 14.78 -31.05 1.80
CA ARG A 160 15.31 -31.79 2.96
C ARG A 160 16.63 -31.18 3.41
N ILE A 161 17.49 -30.85 2.46
CA ILE A 161 18.80 -30.23 2.72
C ILE A 161 18.61 -28.87 3.39
N LEU A 162 17.75 -28.01 2.82
CA LEU A 162 17.49 -26.68 3.36
C LEU A 162 16.84 -26.69 4.74
N CYS A 163 16.09 -27.74 5.11
CA CYS A 163 15.48 -27.87 6.43
C CYS A 163 16.40 -28.49 7.49
N GLN A 164 17.45 -29.21 7.10
CA GLN A 164 18.38 -29.89 8.01
C GLN A 164 19.55 -29.00 8.44
N GLN A 165 19.82 -27.91 7.72
CA GLN A 165 20.84 -26.94 8.12
C GLN A 165 20.34 -26.11 9.31
N ASP A 166 20.92 -26.32 10.49
CA ASP A 166 20.71 -25.47 11.65
C ASP A 166 21.40 -24.11 11.40
N ARG A 167 20.62 -23.04 11.40
CA ARG A 167 21.11 -21.67 11.17
C ARG A 167 20.86 -20.83 12.40
N ASN A 168 21.91 -20.14 12.83
CA ASN A 168 21.77 -19.17 13.90
C ASN A 168 21.07 -17.93 13.33
N PRO A 169 19.95 -17.44 13.91
CA PRO A 169 19.25 -16.25 13.43
C PRO A 169 20.13 -15.00 13.34
N GLY A 170 21.23 -14.96 14.10
CA GLY A 170 22.25 -13.91 14.06
C GLY A 170 23.00 -13.82 12.74
N ASP A 171 23.34 -14.95 12.11
CA ASP A 171 24.16 -14.98 10.88
C ASP A 171 23.41 -14.43 9.65
N ILE A 172 22.07 -14.44 9.70
CA ILE A 172 21.21 -13.95 8.62
C ILE A 172 21.10 -12.41 8.66
N THR A 173 21.36 -11.78 9.81
CA THR A 173 21.11 -10.35 10.06
C THR A 173 22.30 -9.41 9.78
N THR A 174 23.33 -9.86 9.08
CA THR A 174 24.43 -8.96 8.71
C THR A 174 24.01 -8.06 7.54
N GLN A 175 23.81 -6.77 7.85
CA GLN A 175 23.49 -5.62 6.98
C GLN A 175 22.01 -5.19 6.91
N GLU A 176 21.47 -4.67 8.01
CA GLU A 176 20.69 -3.43 7.88
C GLU A 176 21.67 -2.26 8.06
N PRO A 177 21.79 -1.33 7.10
CA PRO A 177 22.40 -0.03 7.42
C PRO A 177 21.55 0.61 8.51
N SER A 178 22.23 1.08 9.56
CA SER A 178 21.63 1.80 10.68
C SER A 178 20.71 2.92 10.16
N PRO A 179 19.58 3.22 10.83
CA PRO A 179 18.82 4.41 10.50
C PRO A 179 19.70 5.61 10.85
N THR A 180 20.43 6.12 9.86
CA THR A 180 21.13 7.39 9.97
C THR A 180 20.07 8.44 10.31
N SER A 181 20.30 9.12 11.42
CA SER A 181 19.56 10.31 11.84
C SER A 181 19.24 11.22 10.65
N ALA A 182 17.96 11.49 10.40
CA ALA A 182 17.52 12.50 9.45
C ALA A 182 16.49 13.35 10.22
N GLY A 183 16.72 14.65 10.45
CA GLY A 183 16.47 15.67 9.43
C GLY A 183 14.96 15.91 9.31
N PRO A 184 14.46 17.11 8.93
CA PRO A 184 13.04 17.25 8.65
C PRO A 184 12.67 16.21 7.58
N ALA A 185 11.78 15.28 7.93
CA ALA A 185 11.46 14.12 7.09
C ALA A 185 10.75 14.61 5.82
N ILE A 186 11.50 14.75 4.73
CA ILE A 186 10.94 15.05 3.42
C ILE A 186 10.10 13.85 3.00
N GLU A 187 8.83 14.09 2.69
CA GLU A 187 7.88 13.03 2.40
C GLU A 187 8.24 12.31 1.08
N PRO A 188 8.59 11.00 1.10
CA PRO A 188 8.93 10.26 -0.11
C PRO A 188 7.67 9.89 -0.89
N VAL A 189 7.64 10.26 -2.18
CA VAL A 189 6.46 10.12 -3.05
C VAL A 189 6.79 9.26 -4.27
N LEU A 190 5.91 8.33 -4.59
CA LEU A 190 5.93 7.60 -5.86
C LEU A 190 4.97 8.23 -6.86
N LEU A 191 5.42 8.42 -8.10
CA LEU A 191 4.58 8.90 -9.20
C LEU A 191 4.01 7.72 -9.98
N LEU A 192 2.69 7.71 -10.18
CA LEU A 192 1.99 6.73 -10.99
C LEU A 192 1.33 7.42 -12.18
N THR A 193 1.86 7.22 -13.39
CA THR A 193 1.48 8.03 -14.56
C THR A 193 0.96 7.20 -15.73
N LEU A 194 0.12 7.83 -16.56
CA LEU A 194 -0.33 7.29 -17.85
C LEU A 194 0.35 8.01 -19.01
N THR A 195 1.11 7.28 -19.83
CA THR A 195 1.83 7.83 -20.98
C THR A 195 1.00 7.75 -22.26
N THR A 196 1.22 8.71 -23.15
CA THR A 196 0.56 8.75 -24.47
C THR A 196 1.47 8.14 -25.54
N ALA A 197 1.01 8.09 -26.81
CA ALA A 197 1.85 7.65 -27.92
C ALA A 197 3.01 8.63 -28.21
N ASP A 198 2.89 9.89 -27.79
CA ASP A 198 3.92 10.90 -27.92
C ASP A 198 4.83 10.87 -26.67
N ALA A 199 6.07 10.43 -26.89
CA ALA A 199 7.09 10.35 -25.84
C ALA A 199 7.47 11.73 -25.30
N GLY A 200 7.66 12.72 -26.18
CA GLY A 200 8.08 14.07 -25.78
C GLY A 200 7.00 14.79 -24.96
N ARG A 201 5.73 14.55 -25.27
CA ARG A 201 4.62 15.01 -24.43
C ARG A 201 4.63 14.33 -23.05
N SER A 202 4.82 13.02 -23.01
CA SER A 202 4.80 12.24 -21.77
C SER A 202 5.94 12.63 -20.82
N GLU A 203 7.12 12.92 -21.35
CA GLU A 203 8.26 13.44 -20.58
C GLU A 203 7.97 14.81 -19.97
N ARG A 204 7.34 15.72 -20.72
CA ARG A 204 6.95 17.05 -20.21
C ARG A 204 5.89 16.95 -19.12
N GLU A 205 4.88 16.11 -19.30
CA GLU A 205 3.83 15.86 -18.30
C GLU A 205 4.42 15.27 -17.01
N LEU A 206 5.39 14.36 -17.12
CA LEU A 206 6.10 13.80 -15.97
C LEU A 206 6.96 14.84 -15.25
N ALA A 207 7.77 15.61 -15.98
CA ALA A 207 8.62 16.65 -15.42
C ALA A 207 7.79 17.74 -14.70
N GLU A 208 6.62 18.09 -15.27
CA GLU A 208 5.67 18.98 -14.62
C GLU A 208 5.18 18.38 -13.29
N LEU A 209 4.76 17.11 -13.29
CA LEU A 209 4.26 16.44 -12.08
C LEU A 209 5.33 16.37 -10.98
N GLU A 210 6.58 16.05 -11.33
CA GLU A 210 7.72 16.10 -10.41
C GLU A 210 7.90 17.50 -9.82
N GLY A 211 7.80 18.54 -10.65
CA GLY A 211 7.85 19.93 -10.22
C GLY A 211 6.73 20.30 -9.25
N LEU A 212 5.52 19.79 -9.47
CA LEU A 212 4.39 19.98 -8.55
C LEU A 212 4.64 19.29 -7.20
N VAL A 213 5.10 18.04 -7.20
CA VAL A 213 5.39 17.30 -5.96
C VAL A 213 6.48 17.99 -5.14
N ARG A 214 7.57 18.44 -5.79
CA ARG A 214 8.60 19.25 -5.13
C ARG A 214 8.07 20.57 -4.59
N SER A 215 7.18 21.23 -5.33
CA SER A 215 6.51 22.46 -4.90
C SER A 215 5.60 22.27 -3.69
N ALA A 216 5.10 21.05 -3.46
CA ALA A 216 4.30 20.70 -2.29
C ALA A 216 5.15 20.32 -1.06
N GLY A 217 6.49 20.31 -1.18
CA GLY A 217 7.41 19.97 -0.11
C GLY A 217 7.76 18.48 0.01
N ALA A 218 7.43 17.68 -1.01
CA ALA A 218 7.69 16.25 -1.05
C ALA A 218 8.77 15.87 -2.09
N GLN A 219 9.33 14.67 -1.98
CA GLN A 219 10.41 14.18 -2.84
C GLN A 219 9.92 13.01 -3.71
N PRO A 220 9.91 13.16 -5.05
CA PRO A 220 9.73 12.02 -5.95
C PRO A 220 10.88 11.02 -5.78
N VAL A 221 10.58 9.79 -5.40
CA VAL A 221 11.58 8.71 -5.19
C VAL A 221 11.52 7.64 -6.29
N ALA A 222 10.39 7.52 -6.98
CA ALA A 222 10.20 6.57 -8.07
C ALA A 222 9.08 7.01 -9.02
N VAL A 223 9.14 6.53 -10.25
CA VAL A 223 8.13 6.75 -11.28
C VAL A 223 7.71 5.42 -11.87
N VAL A 224 6.40 5.19 -11.93
CA VAL A 224 5.78 4.00 -12.48
C VAL A 224 4.84 4.42 -13.58
N THR A 225 5.14 4.02 -14.82
CA THR A 225 4.41 4.44 -16.01
C THR A 225 3.67 3.29 -16.68
N GLN A 226 2.50 3.58 -17.26
CA GLN A 226 1.75 2.66 -18.12
C GLN A 226 1.25 3.40 -19.35
N ARG A 227 1.36 2.78 -20.53
CA ARG A 227 0.76 3.34 -21.74
C ARG A 227 -0.76 3.40 -21.59
N ALA A 228 -1.36 4.53 -21.96
CA ALA A 228 -2.80 4.72 -22.00
C ALA A 228 -3.41 3.77 -23.04
N GLY A 229 -4.03 2.69 -22.58
CA GLY A 229 -4.78 1.72 -23.39
C GLY A 229 -6.24 1.66 -22.96
N SER A 230 -6.87 0.48 -23.10
CA SER A 230 -8.16 0.18 -22.46
C SER A 230 -7.99 0.32 -20.94
N ALA A 231 -8.36 1.47 -20.40
CA ALA A 231 -8.19 1.78 -18.99
C ALA A 231 -9.20 0.94 -18.18
N ASN A 232 -8.74 0.29 -17.11
CA ASN A 232 -9.67 -0.36 -16.18
C ASN A 232 -10.54 0.74 -15.54
N PRO A 233 -11.87 0.76 -15.72
CA PRO A 233 -12.69 1.85 -15.19
C PRO A 233 -12.60 1.98 -13.67
N GLN A 234 -12.23 0.91 -12.96
CA GLN A 234 -12.11 0.90 -11.51
C GLN A 234 -10.80 1.47 -10.96
N THR A 235 -9.75 1.57 -11.78
CA THR A 235 -8.39 1.94 -11.32
C THR A 235 -7.59 2.77 -12.32
N LEU A 236 -8.00 2.88 -13.58
CA LEU A 236 -7.24 3.40 -14.73
C LEU A 236 -6.00 2.57 -15.12
N TRP A 237 -5.25 2.04 -14.15
CA TRP A 237 -4.11 1.14 -14.36
C TRP A 237 -4.51 -0.34 -14.30
N GLY A 238 -3.74 -1.18 -15.01
CA GLY A 238 -3.88 -2.63 -14.99
C GLY A 238 -3.40 -3.22 -13.67
N THR A 239 -3.94 -4.39 -13.29
CA THR A 239 -3.62 -5.05 -12.01
C THR A 239 -2.13 -5.37 -11.86
N GLY A 240 -1.48 -5.87 -12.92
CA GLY A 240 -0.04 -6.15 -12.90
C GLY A 240 0.80 -4.90 -12.64
N LYS A 241 0.42 -3.77 -13.26
CA LYS A 241 1.11 -2.49 -13.03
C LYS A 241 0.93 -1.98 -11.61
N LEU A 242 -0.25 -2.19 -11.03
CA LEU A 242 -0.50 -1.83 -9.62
C LEU A 242 0.27 -2.71 -8.64
N GLN A 243 0.50 -3.98 -8.96
CA GLN A 243 1.39 -4.85 -8.16
C GLN A 243 2.84 -4.37 -8.23
N GLU A 244 3.31 -4.00 -9.42
CA GLU A 244 4.63 -3.37 -9.60
C GLU A 244 4.72 -2.07 -8.80
N ALA A 245 3.73 -1.17 -8.91
CA ALA A 245 3.69 0.08 -8.16
C ALA A 245 3.70 -0.14 -6.63
N ALA A 246 2.97 -1.14 -6.13
CA ALA A 246 2.98 -1.48 -4.71
C ALA A 246 4.36 -1.94 -4.22
N LEU A 247 5.11 -2.66 -5.06
CA LEU A 247 6.49 -3.04 -4.77
C LEU A 247 7.40 -1.82 -4.73
N GLU A 248 7.24 -0.92 -5.69
CA GLU A 248 8.01 0.33 -5.76
C GLU A 248 7.76 1.25 -4.55
N VAL A 249 6.50 1.37 -4.12
CA VAL A 249 6.13 2.09 -2.89
C VAL A 249 6.92 1.54 -1.70
N ARG A 250 6.97 0.22 -1.57
CA ARG A 250 7.64 -0.46 -0.45
C ARG A 250 9.15 -0.36 -0.53
N ARG A 251 9.69 -0.56 -1.73
CA ARG A 251 11.11 -0.49 -2.02
C ARG A 251 11.69 0.86 -1.64
N HIS A 252 11.02 1.92 -2.05
CA HIS A 252 11.46 3.29 -1.81
C HIS A 252 10.92 3.90 -0.52
N GLY A 253 10.13 3.14 0.24
CA GLY A 253 9.49 3.63 1.47
C GLY A 253 8.56 4.81 1.22
N ALA A 254 7.96 4.92 0.03
CA ALA A 254 7.05 6.00 -0.31
C ALA A 254 5.84 6.01 0.64
N SER A 255 5.54 7.16 1.22
CA SER A 255 4.38 7.34 2.12
C SER A 255 3.13 7.84 1.39
N LEU A 256 3.30 8.27 0.13
CA LEU A 256 2.22 8.78 -0.72
C LEU A 256 2.47 8.38 -2.18
N VAL A 257 1.40 8.04 -2.89
CA VAL A 257 1.39 7.87 -4.34
C VAL A 257 0.66 9.04 -4.97
N VAL A 258 1.28 9.68 -5.96
CA VAL A 258 0.69 10.79 -6.71
C VAL A 258 0.39 10.35 -8.14
N THR A 259 -0.83 10.62 -8.61
CA THR A 259 -1.24 10.34 -9.99
C THR A 259 -1.30 11.58 -10.87
N ASP A 260 -0.98 11.44 -12.16
CA ASP A 260 -1.10 12.52 -13.16
C ASP A 260 -2.55 12.82 -13.57
N ARG A 261 -3.46 11.86 -13.34
CA ARG A 261 -4.89 11.97 -13.68
C ARG A 261 -5.73 12.26 -12.45
N GLU A 262 -6.86 12.93 -12.67
CA GLU A 262 -7.94 13.05 -11.68
C GLU A 262 -8.60 11.68 -11.47
N LEU A 263 -8.94 11.38 -10.22
CA LEU A 263 -9.51 10.10 -9.84
C LEU A 263 -10.94 10.29 -9.35
N THR A 264 -11.85 9.40 -9.72
CA THR A 264 -13.14 9.31 -9.02
C THR A 264 -12.94 8.81 -7.57
N PRO A 265 -13.88 9.07 -6.65
CA PRO A 265 -13.79 8.56 -5.27
C PRO A 265 -13.66 7.03 -5.16
N VAL A 266 -14.20 6.30 -6.12
CA VAL A 266 -14.09 4.83 -6.18
C VAL A 266 -12.71 4.42 -6.66
N GLN A 267 -12.16 5.08 -7.69
CA GLN A 267 -10.81 4.80 -8.19
C GLN A 267 -9.74 5.05 -7.12
N ALA A 268 -9.78 6.21 -6.46
CA ALA A 268 -8.83 6.54 -5.38
C ALA A 268 -8.82 5.47 -4.29
N ARG A 269 -9.99 5.05 -3.81
CA ARG A 269 -10.13 4.01 -2.79
C ARG A 269 -9.59 2.65 -3.24
N ASN A 270 -9.85 2.28 -4.48
CA ASN A 270 -9.36 1.02 -5.04
C ASN A 270 -7.83 1.03 -5.14
N LEU A 271 -7.24 2.15 -5.54
CA LEU A 271 -5.79 2.34 -5.59
C LEU A 271 -5.18 2.31 -4.19
N GLU A 272 -5.72 3.06 -3.23
CA GLU A 272 -5.26 3.04 -1.82
C GLU A 272 -5.22 1.61 -1.26
N ARG A 273 -6.28 0.82 -1.53
CA ARG A 273 -6.36 -0.58 -1.09
C ARG A 273 -5.33 -1.50 -1.77
N LEU A 274 -5.09 -1.32 -3.07
CA LEU A 274 -4.18 -2.18 -3.83
C LEU A 274 -2.72 -1.84 -3.55
N LEU A 275 -2.41 -0.56 -3.36
CA LEU A 275 -1.07 -0.05 -3.11
C LEU A 275 -0.70 -0.08 -1.62
N ALA A 276 -1.70 -0.25 -0.73
CA ALA A 276 -1.54 -0.14 0.73
C ALA A 276 -0.83 1.17 1.14
N CYS A 277 -1.14 2.25 0.43
CA CYS A 277 -0.53 3.58 0.55
C CYS A 277 -1.59 4.65 0.23
N PRO A 278 -1.61 5.79 0.93
CA PRO A 278 -2.39 6.95 0.52
C PRO A 278 -2.15 7.32 -0.95
N VAL A 279 -3.21 7.76 -1.63
CA VAL A 279 -3.15 8.18 -3.04
C VAL A 279 -3.71 9.58 -3.15
N SER A 280 -2.92 10.50 -3.69
CA SER A 280 -3.33 11.85 -4.08
C SER A 280 -3.43 11.91 -5.60
N ASP A 281 -4.52 12.49 -6.10
CA ASP A 281 -4.59 12.83 -7.51
C ASP A 281 -4.02 14.22 -7.80
N ARG A 282 -3.95 14.58 -9.08
CA ARG A 282 -3.42 15.87 -9.52
C ARG A 282 -4.17 17.06 -8.92
N SER A 283 -5.48 16.96 -8.75
CA SER A 283 -6.32 18.05 -8.25
C SER A 283 -6.14 18.24 -6.74
N GLU A 284 -5.99 17.15 -5.97
CA GLU A 284 -5.62 17.24 -4.55
C GLU A 284 -4.24 17.87 -4.35
N LEU A 285 -3.23 17.44 -5.14
CA LEU A 285 -1.88 18.00 -5.08
C LEU A 285 -1.87 19.51 -5.35
N ILE A 286 -2.60 19.96 -6.38
CA ILE A 286 -2.71 21.39 -6.70
C ILE A 286 -3.37 22.17 -5.56
N LEU A 287 -4.42 21.62 -4.94
CA LEU A 287 -5.09 22.25 -3.80
C LEU A 287 -4.16 22.38 -2.60
N ASP A 288 -3.29 21.39 -2.35
CA ASP A 288 -2.32 21.45 -1.25
C ASP A 288 -1.23 22.49 -1.49
N ILE A 289 -0.73 22.60 -2.73
CA ILE A 289 0.19 23.69 -3.13
C ILE A 289 -0.47 25.06 -2.93
N PHE A 290 -1.75 25.21 -3.30
CA PHE A 290 -2.48 26.46 -3.08
C PHE A 290 -2.68 26.74 -1.60
N ALA A 291 -2.90 25.73 -0.76
CA ALA A 291 -3.05 25.91 0.68
C ALA A 291 -1.77 26.46 1.31
N GLN A 292 -0.61 25.95 0.89
CA GLN A 292 0.69 26.43 1.34
C GLN A 292 0.97 27.87 0.89
N ARG A 293 0.49 28.27 -0.29
CA ARG A 293 0.72 29.61 -0.88
C ARG A 293 -0.32 30.66 -0.50
N ALA A 294 -1.45 30.26 0.09
CA ALA A 294 -2.55 31.15 0.42
C ALA A 294 -2.20 32.10 1.59
N GLY A 295 -1.57 33.24 1.25
CA GLY A 295 -1.22 34.27 2.24
C GLY A 295 -2.38 35.18 2.66
N SER A 296 -3.31 35.47 1.74
CA SER A 296 -4.43 36.38 2.01
C SER A 296 -5.63 35.66 2.63
N ALA A 297 -6.42 36.36 3.46
CA ALA A 297 -7.65 35.80 4.03
C ALA A 297 -8.63 35.29 2.96
N ALA A 298 -8.77 36.03 1.85
CA ALA A 298 -9.57 35.64 0.71
C ALA A 298 -9.07 34.35 0.04
N GLY A 299 -7.75 34.24 -0.14
CA GLY A 299 -7.13 33.05 -0.72
C GLY A 299 -7.29 31.83 0.17
N ARG A 300 -7.05 31.97 1.48
CA ARG A 300 -7.22 30.88 2.45
C ARG A 300 -8.66 30.34 2.45
N LEU A 301 -9.63 31.24 2.43
CA LEU A 301 -11.05 30.90 2.38
C LEU A 301 -11.39 30.11 1.10
N GLN A 302 -10.96 30.60 -0.06
CA GLN A 302 -11.21 29.92 -1.34
C GLN A 302 -10.57 28.54 -1.42
N VAL A 303 -9.34 28.41 -0.92
CA VAL A 303 -8.63 27.12 -0.92
C VAL A 303 -9.29 26.14 0.06
N GLU A 304 -9.64 26.59 1.27
CA GLU A 304 -10.36 25.75 2.25
C GLU A 304 -11.69 25.26 1.66
N LEU A 305 -12.47 26.16 1.03
CA LEU A 305 -13.71 25.82 0.37
C LEU A 305 -13.49 24.75 -0.71
N ALA A 306 -12.47 24.93 -1.56
CA ALA A 306 -12.15 23.98 -2.62
C ALA A 306 -11.73 22.61 -2.06
N GLN A 307 -10.87 22.58 -1.03
CA GLN A 307 -10.48 21.35 -0.34
C GLN A 307 -11.68 20.62 0.27
N LEU A 308 -12.60 21.34 0.92
CA LEU A 308 -13.79 20.73 1.52
C LEU A 308 -14.76 20.18 0.46
N ARG A 309 -14.99 20.92 -0.63
CA ARG A 309 -15.83 20.45 -1.75
C ARG A 309 -15.23 19.21 -2.43
N TYR A 310 -13.90 19.16 -2.54
CA TYR A 310 -13.19 18.00 -3.09
C TYR A 310 -13.23 16.79 -2.15
N ARG A 311 -13.04 16.99 -0.84
CA ARG A 311 -13.02 15.93 0.17
C ARG A 311 -14.41 15.35 0.46
N LEU A 312 -15.46 16.18 0.48
CA LEU A 312 -16.83 15.77 0.83
C LEU A 312 -17.31 14.50 0.12
N PRO A 313 -17.26 14.37 -1.22
CA PRO A 313 -17.68 13.15 -1.91
C PRO A 313 -16.75 11.95 -1.66
N ARG A 314 -15.52 12.18 -1.17
CA ARG A 314 -14.50 11.15 -0.92
C ARG A 314 -14.53 10.56 0.49
N LEU A 315 -15.18 11.22 1.46
CA LEU A 315 -15.31 10.75 2.85
C LEU A 315 -15.97 9.37 2.97
N LEU A 316 -16.95 9.08 2.11
CA LEU A 316 -17.69 7.80 2.10
C LEU A 316 -16.77 6.60 1.84
N GLY A 317 -15.55 6.80 1.33
CA GLY A 317 -14.60 5.73 1.05
C GLY A 317 -13.67 5.33 2.17
N ARG A 318 -13.32 6.27 3.06
CA ARG A 318 -12.46 6.03 4.23
C ARG A 318 -13.21 5.40 5.41
N GLY A 319 -14.54 5.36 5.34
CA GLY A 319 -15.42 4.96 6.44
C GLY A 319 -15.58 3.46 6.75
N ARG A 320 -15.04 2.54 5.93
CA ARG A 320 -15.16 1.09 6.21
C ARG A 320 -14.35 0.64 7.44
N SER A 321 -13.28 1.36 7.80
CA SER A 321 -12.50 1.10 9.01
C SER A 321 -13.14 1.73 10.26
N LEU A 322 -13.82 2.87 10.13
CA LEU A 322 -14.50 3.55 11.24
C LEU A 322 -15.85 2.92 11.60
N SER A 323 -16.55 2.31 10.63
CA SER A 323 -17.85 1.66 10.84
C SER A 323 -17.76 0.37 11.68
N ARG A 324 -16.60 -0.29 11.74
CA ARG A 324 -16.45 -1.55 12.52
C ARG A 324 -16.34 -1.33 14.02
N GLN A 325 -15.91 -0.16 14.47
CA GLN A 325 -15.83 0.14 15.91
C GLN A 325 -17.21 0.37 16.55
N GLY A 326 -18.29 0.53 15.77
CA GLY A 326 -19.67 0.64 16.26
C GLY A 326 -20.51 -0.64 16.12
N GLY A 327 -19.93 -1.74 15.63
CA GLY A 327 -20.65 -2.96 15.27
C GLY A 327 -20.76 -4.01 16.37
N GLY A 328 -21.09 -3.60 17.59
CA GLY A 328 -21.51 -4.52 18.65
C GLY A 328 -23.02 -4.79 18.53
N ILE A 329 -23.41 -6.06 18.53
CA ILE A 329 -24.81 -6.51 18.54
C ILE A 329 -25.52 -5.87 19.75
N GLY A 330 -26.31 -4.80 19.54
CA GLY A 330 -27.04 -4.19 20.66
C GLY A 330 -27.60 -2.78 20.49
N THR A 331 -27.20 -1.95 19.53
CA THR A 331 -27.72 -0.56 19.46
C THR A 331 -28.85 -0.41 18.43
N ARG A 332 -30.03 -0.95 18.76
CA ARG A 332 -31.29 -0.51 18.14
C ARG A 332 -31.69 0.83 18.75
N GLY A 333 -31.18 1.91 18.17
CA GLY A 333 -31.67 3.27 18.37
C GLY A 333 -31.54 4.04 17.05
N PRO A 334 -32.30 5.13 16.85
CA PRO A 334 -32.19 6.00 15.67
C PRO A 334 -30.89 6.83 15.78
N GLY A 335 -29.74 6.15 15.74
CA GLY A 335 -28.42 6.74 15.91
C GLY A 335 -27.81 7.05 14.55
N GLU A 336 -27.70 8.34 14.24
CA GLU A 336 -26.97 8.84 13.07
C GLU A 336 -25.52 8.30 13.06
N THR A 337 -25.09 7.72 11.94
CA THR A 337 -23.73 7.20 11.79
C THR A 337 -22.69 8.31 11.93
N GLN A 338 -21.49 8.01 12.47
CA GLN A 338 -20.41 8.99 12.59
C GLN A 338 -20.05 9.64 11.24
N LEU A 339 -20.11 8.86 10.16
CA LEU A 339 -19.89 9.36 8.80
C LEU A 339 -20.92 10.41 8.38
N GLU A 340 -22.18 10.22 8.75
CA GLU A 340 -23.24 11.18 8.44
C GLU A 340 -23.06 12.46 9.28
N LYS A 341 -22.64 12.35 10.55
CA LYS A 341 -22.27 13.52 11.38
C LYS A 341 -21.12 14.32 10.77
N ASP A 342 -20.06 13.63 10.34
CA ASP A 342 -18.89 14.26 9.73
C ASP A 342 -19.25 14.95 8.40
N ARG A 343 -20.08 14.28 7.58
CA ARG A 343 -20.62 14.84 6.34
C ARG A 343 -21.40 16.13 6.61
N ARG A 344 -22.31 16.12 7.59
CA ARG A 344 -23.09 17.31 7.97
C ARG A 344 -22.21 18.42 8.54
N ALA A 345 -21.16 18.09 9.28
CA ALA A 345 -20.20 19.09 9.76
C ALA A 345 -19.49 19.79 8.60
N ILE A 346 -19.02 19.03 7.61
CA ILE A 346 -18.36 19.57 6.42
C ILE A 346 -19.31 20.39 5.55
N SER A 347 -20.54 19.91 5.33
CA SER A 347 -21.57 20.69 4.61
C SER A 347 -21.85 22.03 5.31
N ARG A 348 -22.04 22.03 6.63
CA ARG A 348 -22.24 23.29 7.39
C ARG A 348 -21.04 24.22 7.30
N ARG A 349 -19.81 23.69 7.25
CA ARG A 349 -18.60 24.51 7.07
C ARG A 349 -18.55 25.12 5.67
N ILE A 350 -18.87 24.35 4.64
CA ILE A 350 -19.00 24.83 3.25
C ILE A 350 -20.02 25.99 3.18
N ASP A 351 -21.20 25.83 3.79
CA ASP A 351 -22.24 26.87 3.77
C ASP A 351 -21.82 28.16 4.48
N ARG A 352 -20.97 28.06 5.51
CA ARG A 352 -20.39 29.25 6.17
C ARG A 352 -19.35 29.90 5.26
N LEU A 353 -18.41 29.13 4.73
CA LEU A 353 -17.37 29.64 3.82
C LEU A 353 -17.96 30.31 2.57
N LEU A 354 -19.06 29.78 2.02
CA LEU A 354 -19.76 30.42 0.90
C LEU A 354 -20.32 31.80 1.26
N ARG A 355 -20.90 31.95 2.47
CA ARG A 355 -21.37 33.24 2.97
C ARG A 355 -20.22 34.21 3.19
N ASP A 356 -19.14 33.75 3.81
CA ASP A 356 -17.95 34.56 4.05
C ASP A 356 -17.29 35.00 2.73
N GLN A 357 -17.28 34.13 1.71
CA GLN A 357 -16.81 34.45 0.37
C GLN A 357 -17.64 35.57 -0.27
N GLN A 358 -18.96 35.51 -0.14
CA GLN A 358 -19.88 36.50 -0.70
C GLN A 358 -19.67 37.88 -0.04
N GLN A 359 -19.56 37.93 1.28
CA GLN A 359 -19.26 39.17 2.01
C GLN A 359 -17.92 39.79 1.56
N LEU A 360 -16.90 38.96 1.34
CA LEU A 360 -15.59 39.42 0.89
C LEU A 360 -15.63 39.97 -0.55
N GLN A 361 -16.48 39.40 -1.41
CA GLN A 361 -16.72 39.91 -2.77
C GLN A 361 -17.41 41.28 -2.75
N GLU A 362 -18.42 41.46 -1.89
CA GLU A 362 -19.12 42.74 -1.69
C GLU A 362 -18.19 43.83 -1.15
N HIS A 363 -17.30 43.48 -0.21
CA HIS A 363 -16.31 44.43 0.29
C HIS A 363 -15.33 44.85 -0.84
N ARG A 364 -14.89 43.90 -1.66
CA ARG A 364 -14.01 44.17 -2.82
C ARG A 364 -14.69 44.95 -3.95
N SER A 365 -16.00 44.85 -4.14
CA SER A 365 -16.70 45.70 -5.14
C SER A 365 -16.71 47.15 -4.68
N ARG A 366 -17.07 47.42 -3.42
CA ARG A 366 -17.06 48.78 -2.84
C ARG A 366 -15.69 49.47 -2.94
N LEU A 367 -14.61 48.75 -2.65
CA LEU A 367 -13.23 49.26 -2.81
C LEU A 367 -12.81 49.50 -4.26
N ARG A 368 -13.37 48.74 -5.22
CA ARG A 368 -13.10 48.94 -6.66
C ARG A 368 -13.79 50.19 -7.18
N ASP A 369 -15.00 50.49 -6.71
CA ASP A 369 -15.73 51.70 -7.10
C ASP A 369 -14.99 52.99 -6.67
N GLN A 370 -14.16 52.94 -5.63
CA GLN A 370 -13.32 54.06 -5.19
C GLN A 370 -12.06 54.28 -6.04
N ARG A 371 -11.69 53.34 -6.93
CA ARG A 371 -10.47 53.42 -7.77
C ARG A 371 -10.78 53.61 -9.25
N ARG A 372 -11.87 54.30 -9.58
CA ARG A 372 -12.23 54.63 -10.98
C ARG A 372 -11.20 55.61 -11.56
N GLY A 373 -10.64 55.26 -12.73
CA GLY A 373 -9.78 56.16 -13.52
C GLY A 373 -8.35 55.67 -13.83
N LEU A 374 -7.88 54.55 -13.27
CA LEU A 374 -6.54 54.01 -13.54
C LEU A 374 -6.56 52.83 -14.52
N PRO A 375 -5.59 52.73 -15.46
CA PRO A 375 -5.46 51.57 -16.35
C PRO A 375 -5.11 50.30 -15.54
N ARG A 376 -5.78 49.19 -15.86
CA ARG A 376 -5.61 47.90 -15.18
C ARG A 376 -5.01 46.88 -16.15
N VAL A 377 -3.81 46.40 -15.83
CA VAL A 377 -3.12 45.34 -16.59
C VAL A 377 -3.09 44.07 -15.75
N ALA A 378 -3.36 42.92 -16.36
CA ALA A 378 -3.28 41.61 -15.71
C ALA A 378 -2.31 40.72 -16.46
N LEU A 379 -1.38 40.11 -15.72
CA LEU A 379 -0.41 39.15 -16.25
C LEU A 379 -0.90 37.71 -15.99
N VAL A 380 -1.06 36.92 -17.05
CA VAL A 380 -1.57 35.53 -16.98
C VAL A 380 -0.61 34.60 -17.71
N GLY A 381 -0.50 33.35 -17.26
CA GLY A 381 0.39 32.33 -17.85
C GLY A 381 0.55 31.10 -16.95
N TYR A 382 1.17 30.03 -17.46
CA TYR A 382 1.38 28.77 -16.74
C TYR A 382 2.29 28.92 -15.50
N THR A 383 2.22 27.97 -14.56
CA THR A 383 3.17 27.88 -13.44
C THR A 383 4.60 27.75 -13.98
N ASN A 384 5.54 28.48 -13.37
CA ASN A 384 6.95 28.58 -13.81
C ASN A 384 7.20 29.31 -15.15
N ALA A 385 6.22 30.02 -15.72
CA ALA A 385 6.39 30.82 -16.93
C ALA A 385 7.07 32.20 -16.70
N GLY A 386 7.75 32.42 -15.58
CA GLY A 386 8.45 33.69 -15.29
C GLY A 386 7.56 34.89 -14.92
N LYS A 387 6.28 34.70 -14.62
CA LYS A 387 5.35 35.80 -14.28
C LYS A 387 5.84 36.71 -13.15
N SER A 388 6.42 36.12 -12.09
CA SER A 388 6.98 36.89 -10.97
C SER A 388 8.26 37.63 -11.37
N SER A 389 9.07 37.06 -12.26
CA SER A 389 10.28 37.67 -12.80
C SER A 389 10.00 38.83 -13.76
N LEU A 390 8.81 38.91 -14.35
CA LEU A 390 8.38 40.02 -15.20
C LEU A 390 7.72 41.16 -14.40
N LEU A 391 7.17 40.84 -13.22
CA LEU A 391 6.55 41.81 -12.31
C LEU A 391 7.54 42.51 -11.38
N ASN A 392 8.61 41.81 -11.00
CA ASN A 392 9.74 42.35 -10.24
C ASN A 392 10.76 42.95 -11.21
#